data_AF-A0A8H6A9R7-F1
#
_entry.id   AF-A0A8H6A9R7-F1
#
_cell.length_a   1.000
_cell.length_b   1.000
_cell.length_c   1.000
_cell.angle_alpha   90.00
_cell.angle_beta   90.00
_cell.angle_gamma   90.00
#
_symmetry.space_group_name_H-M   'P 1'
#
loop_
_entity.id
_entity.type
_entity.pdbx_description
1 polymer ?
#
loop_
_entity_poly.entity_id
_entity_poly.type
_entity_poly.pdbx_seq_one_letter_code
_entity_poly.pdbx_strand_id
1 'polypeptide(L)'
;MGWWWSSSSPSKNELQTIPSSNTQPAPENPETPPSQPRTLTREEQADAEFKQLLASLEGDINRGSRPLQEPPSTSESPESTPSTPSSIAPESLYPDSMSCRSAFDYAFFCQSFGGQFVNVYRYGELRSCSEHWDNFWLCMKTRTWSDGARKKAIRDHYRKKAIKYKTGPSSEDVWNLRTEPIRNAFQGDFAALEKELQAEEEAQKAAAAA
;
A
#
# COMPACT_ATOMS: atom_id res chain seq x y z
N MET A 1 27.75 -13.98 -16.63
CA MET A 1 27.68 -15.21 -15.82
C MET A 1 26.22 -15.60 -15.66
N GLY A 2 25.67 -16.27 -16.66
CA GLY A 2 24.31 -16.84 -16.64
C GLY A 2 24.37 -18.08 -17.50
N TRP A 3 24.47 -19.23 -16.85
CA TRP A 3 24.66 -20.51 -17.50
C TRP A 3 23.33 -21.01 -18.06
N TRP A 4 23.41 -21.44 -19.30
CA TRP A 4 22.32 -22.04 -20.06
C TRP A 4 22.30 -23.54 -19.75
N TRP A 5 21.13 -24.17 -19.80
CA TRP A 5 21.07 -25.48 -20.44
C TRP A 5 19.94 -25.52 -21.45
N SER A 6 20.32 -26.16 -22.56
CA SER A 6 19.63 -26.24 -23.82
C SER A 6 18.64 -27.39 -23.83
N SER A 7 17.58 -27.21 -24.60
CA SER A 7 16.58 -28.20 -24.97
C SER A 7 17.13 -29.29 -25.90
N SER A 8 16.64 -30.51 -25.74
CA SER A 8 16.37 -31.43 -26.84
C SER A 8 15.12 -32.28 -26.54
N SER A 9 14.09 -32.08 -27.36
CA SER A 9 12.81 -32.81 -27.48
C SER A 9 12.96 -34.04 -28.41
N PRO A 10 11.89 -34.76 -28.88
CA PRO A 10 10.48 -34.96 -28.47
C PRO A 10 10.10 -36.48 -28.37
N SER A 11 8.95 -36.97 -27.88
CA SER A 11 7.64 -37.01 -28.57
C SER A 11 6.62 -37.88 -27.78
N LYS A 12 5.35 -37.43 -27.77
CA LYS A 12 4.03 -38.13 -27.77
C LYS A 12 3.77 -39.40 -26.92
N ASN A 13 2.80 -39.29 -26.01
CA ASN A 13 1.49 -40.01 -26.01
C ASN A 13 0.71 -39.56 -24.76
N GLU A 14 -0.44 -38.89 -24.91
CA GLU A 14 -1.81 -39.41 -25.10
C GLU A 14 -2.35 -40.21 -23.89
N LEU A 15 -3.52 -39.75 -23.46
CA LEU A 15 -4.31 -40.10 -22.28
C LEU A 15 -5.01 -41.47 -22.46
N GLN A 16 -5.38 -42.13 -21.34
CA GLN A 16 -6.60 -42.97 -21.12
C GLN A 16 -6.44 -44.41 -20.58
N THR A 17 -7.07 -44.62 -19.42
CA THR A 17 -7.95 -45.76 -19.01
C THR A 17 -7.37 -47.04 -18.33
N ILE A 18 -8.02 -47.39 -17.21
CA ILE A 18 -7.94 -48.53 -16.25
C ILE A 18 -8.40 -49.88 -16.93
N PRO A 19 -8.42 -51.11 -16.31
CA PRO A 19 -7.89 -51.64 -15.04
C PRO A 19 -7.23 -53.06 -15.11
N SER A 20 -6.69 -53.55 -13.99
CA SER A 20 -6.91 -54.92 -13.43
C SER A 20 -5.70 -55.60 -12.78
N SER A 21 -5.97 -56.15 -11.59
CA SER A 21 -5.45 -57.39 -10.97
C SER A 21 -3.94 -57.62 -10.89
N ASN A 22 -3.38 -57.81 -9.69
CA ASN A 22 -3.45 -59.07 -8.92
C ASN A 22 -2.48 -59.05 -7.71
N THR A 23 -3.01 -59.45 -6.55
CA THR A 23 -2.40 -60.26 -5.46
C THR A 23 -1.21 -59.77 -4.59
N GLN A 24 -1.56 -59.42 -3.34
CA GLN A 24 -1.00 -59.73 -2.00
C GLN A 24 0.13 -60.80 -1.86
N PRO A 25 0.79 -61.02 -0.67
CA PRO A 25 0.49 -60.53 0.69
C PRO A 25 1.70 -60.03 1.55
N ALA A 26 1.34 -59.51 2.75
CA ALA A 26 2.14 -59.21 3.97
C ALA A 26 2.60 -60.51 4.72
N PRO A 27 3.10 -60.56 5.99
CA PRO A 27 3.28 -59.53 7.06
C PRO A 27 4.56 -59.73 7.96
N GLU A 28 4.50 -59.22 9.22
CA GLU A 28 5.39 -59.39 10.41
C GLU A 28 6.52 -58.36 10.62
N ASN A 29 6.81 -57.77 11.78
CA ASN A 29 6.16 -57.48 13.09
C ASN A 29 7.06 -56.39 13.77
N PRO A 30 6.68 -55.72 14.88
CA PRO A 30 7.26 -54.46 15.34
C PRO A 30 8.41 -54.62 16.32
N GLU A 31 9.30 -53.63 16.39
CA GLU A 31 10.19 -53.45 17.54
C GLU A 31 10.44 -51.96 17.83
N THR A 32 10.20 -51.58 19.09
CA THR A 32 10.50 -50.29 19.77
C THR A 32 11.64 -50.60 20.74
N PRO A 33 12.67 -49.76 21.07
CA PRO A 33 12.56 -48.47 21.82
C PRO A 33 13.78 -47.49 21.58
N PRO A 34 14.13 -46.45 22.39
CA PRO A 34 13.48 -45.77 23.52
C PRO A 34 13.36 -44.22 23.42
N SER A 35 12.59 -43.68 24.38
CA SER A 35 12.35 -42.29 24.81
C SER A 35 13.42 -41.20 24.55
N GLN A 36 13.00 -40.12 23.87
CA GLN A 36 13.60 -38.78 23.98
C GLN A 36 12.58 -37.79 24.57
N PRO A 37 13.02 -36.78 25.35
CA PRO A 37 12.14 -35.75 25.87
C PRO A 37 11.44 -35.05 24.71
N ARG A 38 10.12 -34.84 24.80
CA ARG A 38 9.32 -34.20 23.76
C ARG A 38 9.96 -32.86 23.39
N THR A 39 10.63 -32.80 22.25
CA THR A 39 10.98 -31.56 21.58
C THR A 39 9.64 -30.90 21.24
N LEU A 40 9.39 -29.70 21.79
CA LEU A 40 8.21 -28.89 21.46
C LEU A 40 8.03 -28.89 19.94
N THR A 41 6.80 -29.07 19.46
CA THR A 41 6.59 -29.10 18.01
C THR A 41 6.94 -27.73 17.42
N ARG A 42 7.26 -27.69 16.12
CA ARG A 42 7.58 -26.45 15.39
C ARG A 42 6.52 -25.37 15.63
N GLU A 43 5.25 -25.75 15.70
CA GLU A 43 4.13 -24.85 15.97
C GLU A 43 4.15 -24.33 17.41
N GLU A 44 4.43 -25.19 18.38
CA GLU A 44 4.46 -24.84 19.80
C GLU A 44 5.63 -23.88 20.12
N GLN A 45 6.74 -24.00 19.41
CA GLN A 45 7.85 -23.03 19.45
C GLN A 45 7.47 -21.68 18.83
N ALA A 46 6.76 -21.69 17.69
CA ALA A 46 6.30 -20.45 17.04
C ALA A 46 5.29 -19.69 17.91
N ASP A 47 4.39 -20.40 18.59
CA ASP A 47 3.43 -19.82 19.52
C ASP A 47 4.10 -19.20 20.76
N ALA A 48 5.18 -19.83 21.25
CA ALA A 48 5.97 -19.29 22.35
C ALA A 48 6.71 -18.01 21.94
N GLU A 49 7.33 -17.99 20.77
CA GLU A 49 8.02 -16.81 20.21
C GLU A 49 7.03 -15.67 19.94
N PHE A 50 5.85 -15.98 19.39
CA PHE A 50 4.80 -14.99 19.12
C PHE A 50 4.23 -14.37 20.41
N LYS A 51 3.98 -15.18 21.44
CA LYS A 51 3.56 -14.69 22.76
C LYS A 51 4.60 -13.79 23.41
N GLN A 52 5.88 -14.11 23.26
CA GLN A 52 6.97 -13.29 23.78
C GLN A 52 7.03 -11.92 23.08
N LEU A 53 6.80 -11.88 21.76
CA LEU A 53 6.74 -10.63 20.98
C LEU A 53 5.51 -9.77 21.33
N LEU A 54 4.35 -10.39 21.52
CA LEU A 54 3.15 -9.67 21.99
C LEU A 54 3.37 -9.04 23.37
N ALA A 55 3.99 -9.78 24.29
CA ALA A 55 4.27 -9.28 25.63
C ALA A 55 5.24 -8.08 25.64
N SER A 56 6.23 -8.03 24.74
CA SER A 56 7.13 -6.87 24.64
C SER A 56 6.41 -5.63 24.09
N LEU A 57 5.55 -5.81 23.08
CA LEU A 57 4.76 -4.72 22.50
C LEU A 57 3.76 -4.12 23.50
N GLU A 58 3.07 -4.97 24.27
CA GLU A 58 2.17 -4.53 25.34
C GLU A 58 2.92 -3.71 26.41
N GLY A 59 4.16 -4.10 26.72
CA GLY A 59 5.04 -3.37 27.63
C GLY A 59 5.44 -1.98 27.12
N ASP A 60 5.71 -1.84 25.82
CA ASP A 60 6.02 -0.56 25.18
C ASP A 60 4.79 0.35 25.06
N ILE A 61 3.61 -0.22 24.77
CA ILE A 61 2.33 0.51 24.71
C ILE A 61 1.97 1.08 26.09
N ASN A 62 2.09 0.28 27.16
CA ASN A 62 1.81 0.73 28.52
C ASN A 62 2.87 1.72 29.06
N ARG A 63 4.07 1.74 28.47
CA ARG A 63 5.13 2.73 28.78
C ARG A 63 4.96 4.08 28.11
N GLY A 64 3.87 4.30 27.36
CA GLY A 64 3.55 5.50 26.59
C GLY A 64 3.32 6.80 27.38
N SER A 65 4.06 7.10 28.45
CA SER A 65 4.13 8.44 29.05
C SER A 65 5.28 8.62 30.07
N ARG A 66 6.55 8.63 29.63
CA ARG A 66 7.64 9.30 30.38
C ARG A 66 8.85 9.64 29.47
N PRO A 67 9.46 10.84 29.57
CA PRO A 67 10.53 11.24 28.66
C PRO A 67 11.95 10.80 29.10
N LEU A 68 12.75 10.53 28.07
CA LEU A 68 14.22 10.61 27.90
C LEU A 68 15.15 9.65 28.66
N GLN A 69 15.72 8.67 27.93
CA GLN A 69 17.17 8.40 27.96
C GLN A 69 17.64 7.64 26.70
N GLU A 70 18.57 8.26 25.99
CA GLU A 70 19.26 7.84 24.76
C GLU A 70 20.20 6.64 24.97
N PRO A 71 20.23 5.67 24.04
CA PRO A 71 21.46 4.98 23.65
C PRO A 71 21.80 5.26 22.17
N PRO A 72 23.07 5.10 21.75
CA PRO A 72 23.61 5.74 20.55
C PRO A 72 22.95 5.23 19.27
N SER A 73 22.29 6.15 18.57
CA SER A 73 21.76 5.99 17.23
C SER A 73 22.89 5.73 16.23
N THR A 74 22.94 4.53 15.68
CA THR A 74 23.44 4.30 14.32
C THR A 74 22.38 3.49 13.57
N SER A 75 21.27 4.15 13.26
CA SER A 75 20.32 3.69 12.27
C SER A 75 19.82 4.90 11.50
N GLU A 76 20.37 5.08 10.31
CA GLU A 76 19.81 5.92 9.27
C GLU A 76 18.41 5.39 8.93
N SER A 77 17.39 5.95 9.58
CA SER A 77 16.01 5.85 9.11
C SER A 77 15.78 7.00 8.13
N PRO A 78 15.32 6.77 6.89
CA PRO A 78 14.93 7.84 5.99
C PRO A 78 13.55 8.35 6.41
N GLU A 79 13.52 9.13 7.49
CA GLU A 79 12.40 9.99 7.86
C GLU A 79 12.17 10.94 6.67
N SER A 80 11.07 10.72 5.96
CA SER A 80 10.65 11.57 4.85
C SER A 80 9.97 12.82 5.42
N THR A 81 10.71 13.65 6.15
CA THR A 81 10.25 14.99 6.49
C THR A 81 10.05 15.79 5.20
N PRO A 82 8.85 16.33 4.92
CA PRO A 82 8.66 17.24 3.80
C PRO A 82 9.47 18.50 4.10
N SER A 83 10.62 18.63 3.45
CA SER A 83 11.45 19.83 3.50
C SER A 83 10.60 21.03 3.13
N THR A 84 10.36 21.93 4.10
CA THR A 84 9.74 23.23 3.80
C THR A 84 10.57 23.91 2.71
N PRO A 85 9.96 24.34 1.59
CA PRO A 85 10.71 24.91 0.49
C PRO A 85 11.40 26.20 0.98
N SER A 86 12.73 26.26 0.91
CA SER A 86 13.53 27.41 1.38
C SER A 86 13.30 28.69 0.55
N SER A 87 12.43 28.67 -0.47
CA SER A 87 12.07 29.82 -1.29
C SER A 87 10.71 29.60 -1.98
N ILE A 88 9.99 30.68 -2.27
CA ILE A 88 8.71 30.71 -3.01
C ILE A 88 8.93 30.65 -4.54
N ALA A 89 10.18 30.56 -4.99
CA ALA A 89 10.48 30.43 -6.41
C ALA A 89 9.76 29.20 -7.03
N PRO A 90 9.26 29.29 -8.27
CA PRO A 90 8.53 28.19 -8.91
C PRO A 90 9.35 26.90 -9.05
N GLU A 91 10.68 27.00 -8.98
CA GLU A 91 11.61 25.86 -9.02
C GLU A 91 11.79 25.17 -7.66
N SER A 92 11.59 25.85 -6.53
CA SER A 92 11.71 25.25 -5.19
C SER A 92 10.41 24.62 -4.69
N LEU A 93 9.30 24.77 -5.42
CA LEU A 93 8.03 24.11 -5.09
C LEU A 93 8.05 22.59 -5.34
N TYR A 94 8.97 22.11 -6.17
CA TYR A 94 9.08 20.70 -6.51
C TYR A 94 10.22 20.04 -5.73
N PRO A 95 10.02 18.79 -5.28
CA PRO A 95 11.05 18.08 -4.54
C PRO A 95 12.27 17.77 -5.42
N ASP A 96 13.45 17.96 -4.85
CA ASP A 96 14.75 17.72 -5.51
C ASP A 96 15.27 16.29 -5.33
N SER A 97 14.68 15.52 -4.41
CA SER A 97 15.09 14.17 -4.06
C SER A 97 13.94 13.19 -4.19
N MET A 98 14.26 11.98 -4.63
CA MET A 98 13.34 10.84 -4.65
C MET A 98 14.08 9.57 -4.19
N SER A 99 13.39 8.70 -3.45
CA SER A 99 13.95 7.43 -3.00
C SER A 99 13.60 6.30 -3.97
N CYS A 100 14.62 5.60 -4.50
CA CYS A 100 14.39 4.58 -5.53
C CYS A 100 13.66 3.34 -4.98
N ARG A 101 13.87 3.04 -3.69
CA ARG A 101 13.23 1.91 -3.02
C ARG A 101 11.72 2.14 -2.88
N SER A 102 11.31 3.29 -2.37
CA SER A 102 9.88 3.62 -2.29
C SER A 102 9.24 3.65 -3.67
N ALA A 103 9.91 4.22 -4.68
CA ALA A 103 9.40 4.26 -6.05
C ALA A 103 9.18 2.85 -6.62
N PHE A 104 10.07 1.90 -6.31
CA PHE A 104 9.91 0.50 -6.67
C PHE A 104 8.72 -0.13 -5.93
N ASP A 105 8.64 0.06 -4.61
CA ASP A 105 7.57 -0.52 -3.79
C ASP A 105 6.20 -0.06 -4.31
N TYR A 106 6.02 1.23 -4.59
CA TYR A 106 4.78 1.76 -5.17
C TYR A 106 4.46 1.18 -6.56
N ALA A 107 5.47 1.03 -7.43
CA ALA A 107 5.25 0.45 -8.75
C ALA A 107 4.85 -1.03 -8.67
N PHE A 108 5.49 -1.78 -7.77
CA PHE A 108 5.21 -3.19 -7.53
C PHE A 108 3.84 -3.41 -6.89
N PHE A 109 3.49 -2.64 -5.86
CA PHE A 109 2.17 -2.73 -5.24
C PHE A 109 1.05 -2.32 -6.19
N CYS A 110 1.29 -1.32 -7.05
CA CYS A 110 0.33 -0.96 -8.08
C CYS A 110 0.13 -2.11 -9.08
N GLN A 111 1.18 -2.79 -9.53
CA GLN A 111 1.04 -3.89 -10.49
C GLN A 111 0.51 -5.19 -9.85
N SER A 112 0.65 -5.32 -8.54
CA SER A 112 0.24 -6.51 -7.80
C SER A 112 -1.27 -6.73 -7.86
N PHE A 113 -1.66 -8.01 -8.04
CA PHE A 113 -3.06 -8.40 -8.16
C PHE A 113 -3.93 -7.95 -6.97
N GLY A 114 -3.37 -7.96 -5.76
CA GLY A 114 -4.07 -7.53 -4.55
C GLY A 114 -4.52 -6.05 -4.57
N GLY A 115 -3.74 -5.16 -5.19
CA GLY A 115 -4.09 -3.73 -5.31
C GLY A 115 -4.97 -3.43 -6.52
N GLN A 116 -4.81 -4.19 -7.61
CA GLN A 116 -5.59 -4.00 -8.83
C GLN A 116 -7.01 -4.58 -8.74
N PHE A 117 -7.21 -5.66 -7.97
CA PHE A 117 -8.52 -6.31 -7.85
C PHE A 117 -9.61 -5.36 -7.35
N VAL A 118 -9.31 -4.49 -6.38
CA VAL A 118 -10.27 -3.50 -5.86
C VAL A 118 -10.63 -2.47 -6.94
N ASN A 119 -9.66 -2.05 -7.76
CA ASN A 119 -9.90 -1.12 -8.86
C ASN A 119 -10.74 -1.75 -9.97
N VAL A 120 -10.49 -3.02 -10.32
CA VAL A 120 -11.32 -3.76 -11.27
C VAL A 120 -12.73 -3.95 -10.74
N TYR A 121 -12.89 -4.30 -9.46
CA TYR A 121 -14.19 -4.44 -8.83
C TYR A 121 -14.98 -3.11 -8.83
N ARG A 122 -14.32 -1.97 -8.55
CA ARG A 122 -14.98 -0.67 -8.43
C ARG A 122 -15.19 0.07 -9.75
N TYR A 123 -14.23 -0.01 -10.66
CA TYR A 123 -14.19 0.80 -11.89
C TYR A 123 -14.20 -0.06 -13.17
N GLY A 124 -14.08 -1.38 -13.07
CA GLY A 124 -14.09 -2.28 -14.24
C GLY A 124 -12.81 -2.25 -15.08
N GLU A 125 -11.79 -1.50 -14.66
CA GLU A 125 -10.54 -1.31 -15.40
C GLU A 125 -9.31 -1.52 -14.51
N LEU A 126 -8.21 -1.95 -15.13
CA LEU A 126 -6.91 -1.96 -14.50
C LEU A 126 -6.35 -0.54 -14.48
N ARG A 127 -5.94 -0.05 -13.31
CA ARG A 127 -5.32 1.28 -13.23
C ARG A 127 -3.96 1.27 -13.91
N SER A 128 -3.69 2.32 -14.68
CA SER A 128 -2.38 2.50 -15.32
C SER A 128 -1.30 2.76 -14.27
N CYS A 129 -0.41 1.79 -14.07
CA CYS A 129 0.73 1.89 -13.15
C CYS A 129 1.99 2.51 -13.78
N SER A 130 1.93 2.97 -15.04
CA SER A 130 3.10 3.46 -15.76
C SER A 130 3.79 4.62 -15.05
N GLU A 131 3.03 5.46 -14.38
CA GLU A 131 3.57 6.60 -13.64
C GLU A 131 4.53 6.20 -12.52
N HIS A 132 4.21 5.14 -11.77
CA HIS A 132 5.09 4.64 -10.72
C HIS A 132 6.36 4.00 -11.30
N TRP A 133 6.23 3.33 -12.45
CA TRP A 133 7.38 2.80 -13.18
C TRP A 133 8.29 3.90 -13.75
N ASP A 134 7.72 4.99 -14.26
CA ASP A 134 8.49 6.14 -14.74
C ASP A 134 9.33 6.77 -13.62
N ASN A 135 8.76 6.89 -12.42
CA ASN A 135 9.49 7.35 -11.23
C ASN A 135 10.65 6.40 -10.88
N PHE A 136 10.41 5.09 -10.88
CA PHE A 136 11.44 4.10 -10.60
C PHE A 136 12.59 4.17 -11.61
N TRP A 137 12.28 4.18 -12.91
CA TRP A 137 13.28 4.24 -13.97
C TRP A 137 14.05 5.55 -13.98
N LEU A 138 13.38 6.68 -13.70
CA LEU A 138 14.05 7.96 -13.51
C LEU A 138 15.06 7.89 -12.36
N CYS A 139 14.67 7.31 -11.21
CA CYS A 139 15.56 7.20 -10.06
C CYS A 139 16.77 6.31 -10.37
N MET A 140 16.54 5.16 -10.99
CA MET A 140 17.61 4.24 -11.39
C MET A 140 18.56 4.87 -12.41
N LYS A 141 18.02 5.60 -13.40
CA LYS A 141 18.81 6.28 -14.43
C LYS A 141 19.62 7.45 -13.89
N THR A 142 19.05 8.24 -12.98
CA THR A 142 19.71 9.42 -12.41
C THR A 142 20.69 9.09 -11.28
N ARG A 143 20.72 7.83 -10.81
CA ARG A 143 21.67 7.36 -9.79
C ARG A 143 23.13 7.51 -10.21
N THR A 144 23.45 7.40 -11.49
CA THR A 144 24.82 7.52 -12.01
C THR A 144 25.23 8.95 -12.34
N TRP A 145 24.33 9.93 -12.17
CA TRP A 145 24.58 11.34 -12.50
C TRP A 145 25.17 12.09 -11.31
N SER A 146 25.75 13.26 -11.58
CA SER A 146 26.17 14.18 -10.51
C SER A 146 24.96 14.68 -9.72
N ASP A 147 25.13 14.97 -8.43
CA ASP A 147 24.03 15.37 -7.55
C ASP A 147 23.24 16.58 -8.07
N GLY A 148 23.92 17.54 -8.68
CA GLY A 148 23.27 18.70 -9.30
C GLY A 148 22.39 18.32 -10.51
N ALA A 149 22.88 17.44 -11.38
CA ALA A 149 22.13 16.97 -12.55
C ALA A 149 20.95 16.07 -12.14
N ARG A 150 21.13 15.23 -11.12
CA ARG A 150 20.08 14.39 -10.54
C ARG A 150 18.95 15.25 -9.98
N LYS A 151 19.26 16.22 -9.12
CA LYS A 151 18.25 17.12 -8.52
C LYS A 151 17.45 17.85 -9.59
N LYS A 152 18.12 18.38 -10.62
CA LYS A 152 17.47 19.04 -11.76
C LYS A 152 16.52 18.10 -12.52
N ALA A 153 16.95 16.88 -12.81
CA ALA A 153 16.13 15.90 -13.52
C ALA A 153 14.89 15.47 -12.74
N ILE A 154 15.04 15.29 -11.41
CA ILE A 154 13.94 14.96 -10.51
C ILE A 154 12.94 16.12 -10.47
N ARG A 155 13.42 17.35 -10.29
CA ARG A 155 12.60 18.56 -10.30
C ARG A 155 11.82 18.72 -11.61
N ASP A 156 12.49 18.55 -12.75
CA ASP A 156 11.87 18.61 -14.08
C ASP A 156 10.78 17.55 -14.25
N HIS A 157 10.97 16.35 -13.69
CA HIS A 157 9.97 15.30 -13.70
C HIS A 157 8.72 15.69 -12.88
N TYR A 158 8.90 16.15 -11.65
CA TYR A 158 7.76 16.60 -10.81
C TYR A 158 7.06 17.82 -11.39
N ARG A 159 7.79 18.71 -12.08
CA ARG A 159 7.21 19.82 -12.82
C ARG A 159 6.32 19.33 -13.96
N LYS A 160 6.81 18.42 -14.81
CA LYS A 160 6.02 17.82 -15.90
C LYS A 160 4.80 17.09 -15.37
N LYS A 161 4.96 16.36 -14.27
CA LYS A 161 3.87 15.67 -13.57
C LYS A 161 2.81 16.67 -13.10
N ALA A 162 3.19 17.73 -12.43
CA ALA A 162 2.25 18.76 -11.98
C ALA A 162 1.55 19.48 -13.14
N ILE A 163 2.25 19.74 -14.25
CA ILE A 163 1.62 20.27 -15.46
C ILE A 163 0.56 19.31 -15.97
N LYS A 164 0.88 18.00 -16.11
CA LYS A 164 -0.07 16.98 -16.57
C LYS A 164 -1.35 16.92 -15.72
N TYR A 165 -1.27 17.06 -14.40
CA TYR A 165 -2.46 17.10 -13.55
C TYR A 165 -3.20 18.43 -13.60
N LYS A 166 -2.50 19.55 -13.75
CA LYS A 166 -3.12 20.88 -13.87
C LYS A 166 -3.84 21.07 -15.20
N THR A 167 -3.31 20.51 -16.28
CA THR A 167 -3.88 20.58 -17.63
C THR A 167 -4.68 19.34 -18.01
N GLY A 168 -4.83 18.39 -17.09
CA GLY A 168 -5.64 17.19 -17.30
C GLY A 168 -7.13 17.52 -17.37
N PRO A 169 -7.98 16.52 -17.69
CA PRO A 169 -9.42 16.70 -17.64
C PRO A 169 -9.84 17.19 -16.25
N SER A 170 -10.27 18.44 -16.19
CA SER A 170 -10.75 19.10 -14.98
C SER A 170 -12.19 18.67 -14.71
N SER A 171 -12.66 18.81 -13.47
CA SER A 171 -14.08 18.66 -13.18
C SER A 171 -14.95 19.59 -14.04
N GLU A 172 -14.43 20.74 -14.46
CA GLU A 172 -15.10 21.66 -15.40
C GLU A 172 -15.37 21.05 -16.78
N ASP A 173 -14.65 19.99 -17.18
CA ASP A 173 -14.90 19.27 -18.43
C ASP A 173 -16.13 18.33 -18.32
N VAL A 174 -16.43 17.87 -17.10
CA VAL A 174 -17.60 17.03 -16.83
C VAL A 174 -18.87 17.87 -16.73
N TRP A 175 -18.76 19.14 -16.31
CA TRP A 175 -19.88 20.03 -16.06
C TRP A 175 -19.90 21.20 -17.03
N ASN A 176 -20.86 21.20 -17.96
CA ASN A 176 -21.08 22.35 -18.83
C ASN A 176 -21.49 23.59 -18.02
N LEU A 177 -20.91 24.74 -18.38
CA LEU A 177 -21.32 26.02 -17.81
C LEU A 177 -22.81 26.26 -18.09
N ARG A 178 -23.57 26.53 -17.03
CA ARG A 178 -24.98 26.84 -17.15
C ARG A 178 -25.15 28.24 -17.74
N THR A 179 -25.80 28.33 -18.89
CA THR A 179 -26.10 29.61 -19.56
C THR A 179 -27.29 30.34 -18.93
N GLU A 180 -28.21 29.62 -18.28
CA GLU A 180 -29.38 30.21 -17.64
C GLU A 180 -29.31 30.18 -16.11
N PRO A 181 -29.80 31.22 -15.41
CA PRO A 181 -29.84 31.22 -13.96
C PRO A 181 -30.79 30.15 -13.41
N ILE A 182 -30.41 29.53 -12.29
CA ILE A 182 -31.27 28.55 -11.61
C ILE A 182 -32.48 29.27 -11.03
N ARG A 183 -33.67 29.00 -11.55
CA ARG A 183 -34.90 29.50 -10.93
C ARG A 183 -35.24 28.68 -9.71
N ASN A 184 -35.48 29.37 -8.61
CA ASN A 184 -36.00 28.79 -7.37
C ASN A 184 -35.10 27.65 -6.80
N ALA A 185 -33.78 27.87 -6.74
CA ALA A 185 -32.81 26.87 -6.24
C ALA A 185 -33.06 26.43 -4.78
N PHE A 186 -33.69 27.32 -4.01
CA PHE A 186 -33.93 27.19 -2.58
C PHE A 186 -35.43 27.33 -2.32
N GLN A 187 -36.22 26.34 -2.76
CA GLN A 187 -37.65 26.29 -2.47
C GLN A 187 -37.86 25.53 -1.16
N GLY A 188 -38.26 26.27 -0.14
CA GLY A 188 -38.58 25.78 1.18
C GLY A 188 -38.86 26.97 2.09
N ASP A 189 -39.73 26.78 3.08
CA ASP A 189 -39.94 27.79 4.11
C ASP A 189 -38.81 27.66 5.14
N PHE A 190 -37.67 28.29 4.87
CA PHE A 190 -36.48 28.23 5.74
C PHE A 190 -36.79 28.68 7.16
N ALA A 191 -37.76 29.59 7.33
CA ALA A 191 -38.21 30.05 8.63
C ALA A 191 -38.96 28.96 9.41
N ALA A 192 -39.67 28.05 8.72
CA ALA A 192 -40.32 26.91 9.34
C ALA A 192 -39.27 25.86 9.76
N LEU A 193 -38.31 25.56 8.88
CA LEU A 193 -37.21 24.62 9.16
C LEU A 193 -36.35 25.07 10.36
N GLU A 194 -36.04 26.36 10.43
CA GLU A 194 -35.24 26.93 11.52
C GLU A 194 -35.98 26.87 12.87
N LYS A 195 -37.31 27.04 12.85
CA LYS A 195 -38.15 26.84 14.04
C LYS A 195 -38.21 25.40 14.51
N GLU A 196 -38.32 24.45 13.59
CA GLU A 196 -38.30 23.02 13.93
C GLU A 196 -36.96 22.62 14.55
N LEU A 197 -35.84 23.06 13.97
CA LEU A 197 -34.50 22.84 14.52
C LEU A 197 -34.33 23.43 15.93
N GLN A 198 -34.82 24.64 16.17
CA GLN A 198 -34.78 25.25 17.50
C GLN A 198 -35.62 24.48 18.51
N ALA A 199 -36.82 24.04 18.13
CA ALA A 199 -37.68 23.24 19.01
C ALA A 199 -37.04 21.90 19.36
N GLU A 200 -36.38 21.24 18.40
CA GLU A 200 -35.62 20.00 18.65
C GLU A 200 -34.40 20.24 19.55
N GLU A 201 -33.67 21.34 19.37
CA GLU A 201 -32.53 21.71 20.22
C GLU A 201 -32.97 21.97 21.67
N GLU A 202 -34.09 22.68 21.85
CA GLU A 202 -34.68 22.93 23.17
C GLU A 202 -35.15 21.62 23.83
N ALA A 203 -35.79 20.72 23.08
CA ALA A 203 -36.20 19.42 23.57
C ALA A 203 -35.00 18.54 23.97
N GLN A 204 -33.92 18.55 23.19
CA GLN A 204 -32.68 17.83 23.52
C GLN A 204 -32.00 18.41 24.76
N LYS A 205 -31.93 19.74 24.90
CA LYS A 205 -31.40 20.39 26.12
C LYS A 205 -32.23 20.06 27.34
N ALA A 206 -33.56 20.04 27.21
CA ALA A 206 -34.45 19.66 28.30
C ALA A 206 -34.27 18.18 28.70
N ALA A 207 -34.09 17.28 27.73
CA ALA A 207 -33.83 15.87 27.98
C ALA A 207 -32.44 15.61 28.60
N ALA A 208 -31.43 16.43 28.27
CA ALA A 208 -30.08 16.32 28.84
C ALA A 208 -29.94 16.94 30.24
N ALA A 209 -30.88 17.81 30.63
CA ALA A 209 -30.92 18.44 31.94
C ALA A 209 -31.80 17.69 32.96
N ALA A 210 -32.53 16.66 32.52
CA ALA A 210 -33.32 15.75 33.34
C ALA A 210 -32.51 14.50 33.72
#